data_AF-A0A0F9G466-F1
#
_entry.id   AF-A0A0F9G466-F1
#
_cell.length_a   1.000
_cell.length_b   1.000
_cell.length_c   1.000
_cell.angle_alpha   90.00
_cell.angle_beta   90.00
_cell.angle_gamma   90.00
#
_symmetry.space_group_name_H-M   'P 1'
#
loop_
_entity.id
_entity.type
_entity.pdbx_description
1 polymer ?
#
loop_
_entity_poly.entity_id
_entity_poly.type
_entity_poly.pdbx_seq_one_letter_code
_entity_poly.pdbx_strand_id
1 'polypeptide(L)'
;MKMRRTQTVAVMLCAIVAVAAVAAAATPEDLEALVRRLEQRIANQDQRIAQLHEKVSDDNLREARQDEIRKILKEMNAEMGQGGAMPAWAQDLKFFGDFRLRYHGDGFDAADRKDRSRARFRLRFGFKKWFLNKQMEVGFRLASGHQDSDYDGEGAPTSANQSFDTGFSQKNLWIDWAYARYTPDWLKGFTVVGGKFPIPWVKTDVIWDSDVTPEGFYGSYTRKIPGTEVTATGGVGYMVVEEAAAGHGSGLHVYQVSATSPIPGGLKYLVALTYYDYDHIENNFREADGNHLVGGVLQAQEFETIDLI
;
A
#
# COMPACT_ATOMS: atom_id res chain seq x y z
N MET A 1 -27.79 -22.96 -27.98
CA MET A 1 -27.33 -21.58 -27.73
C MET A 1 -27.06 -20.84 -29.05
N LYS A 2 -28.11 -20.51 -29.82
CA LYS A 2 -27.99 -19.84 -31.15
C LYS A 2 -28.91 -18.62 -31.31
N MET A 3 -29.56 -18.15 -30.23
CA MET A 3 -30.59 -17.11 -30.28
C MET A 3 -30.12 -15.67 -29.97
N ARG A 4 -28.88 -15.45 -29.51
CA ARG A 4 -28.43 -14.09 -29.13
C ARG A 4 -27.81 -13.27 -30.27
N ARG A 5 -27.36 -13.89 -31.37
CA ARG A 5 -26.79 -13.15 -32.52
C ARG A 5 -27.84 -12.57 -33.47
N THR A 6 -29.02 -13.16 -33.54
CA THR A 6 -30.12 -12.70 -34.41
C THR A 6 -30.81 -11.45 -33.89
N GLN A 7 -30.84 -11.24 -32.56
CA GLN A 7 -31.44 -10.04 -31.97
C GLN A 7 -30.56 -8.78 -32.12
N THR A 8 -29.23 -8.92 -32.10
CA THR A 8 -28.31 -7.77 -32.25
C THR A 8 -28.24 -7.25 -33.68
N VAL A 9 -28.35 -8.14 -34.68
CA VAL A 9 -28.42 -7.74 -36.10
C VAL A 9 -29.77 -7.08 -36.42
N ALA A 10 -30.87 -7.54 -35.81
CA ALA A 10 -32.19 -6.92 -35.98
C ALA A 10 -32.27 -5.51 -35.38
N VAL A 11 -31.65 -5.25 -34.22
CA VAL A 11 -31.63 -3.91 -33.60
C VAL A 11 -30.75 -2.93 -34.38
N MET A 12 -29.61 -3.37 -34.93
CA MET A 12 -28.79 -2.52 -35.81
C MET A 12 -29.45 -2.28 -37.18
N LEU A 13 -30.15 -3.26 -37.77
CA LEU A 13 -30.92 -3.03 -39.00
C LEU A 13 -32.10 -2.09 -38.75
N CYS A 14 -32.81 -2.20 -37.63
CA CYS A 14 -33.87 -1.25 -37.28
C CYS A 14 -33.34 0.16 -37.02
N ALA A 15 -32.14 0.32 -36.46
CA ALA A 15 -31.51 1.64 -36.29
C ALA A 15 -31.05 2.25 -37.63
N ILE A 16 -30.51 1.44 -38.56
CA ILE A 16 -30.11 1.90 -39.89
C ILE A 16 -31.34 2.23 -40.76
N VAL A 17 -32.43 1.44 -40.64
CA VAL A 17 -33.71 1.73 -41.31
C VAL A 17 -34.40 2.95 -40.70
N ALA A 18 -34.27 3.21 -39.39
CA ALA A 18 -34.80 4.43 -38.75
C ALA A 18 -34.02 5.69 -39.17
N VAL A 19 -32.69 5.62 -39.32
CA VAL A 19 -31.87 6.74 -39.84
C VAL A 19 -32.16 6.98 -41.33
N ALA A 20 -32.38 5.93 -42.11
CA ALA A 20 -32.76 6.05 -43.52
C ALA A 20 -34.21 6.57 -43.72
N ALA A 21 -35.15 6.21 -42.83
CA ALA A 21 -36.52 6.70 -42.87
C ALA A 21 -36.64 8.19 -42.49
N VAL A 22 -35.78 8.69 -41.60
CA VAL A 22 -35.70 10.13 -41.30
C VAL A 22 -34.98 10.90 -42.42
N ALA A 23 -34.01 10.29 -43.10
CA ALA A 23 -33.35 10.89 -44.28
C ALA A 23 -34.26 10.94 -45.53
N ALA A 24 -35.25 10.04 -45.64
CA ALA A 24 -36.21 10.03 -46.75
C ALA A 24 -37.42 10.97 -46.54
N ALA A 25 -37.58 11.55 -45.34
CA ALA A 25 -38.64 12.51 -45.01
C ALA A 25 -38.12 13.93 -44.74
N ALA A 26 -36.80 14.13 -44.73
CA ALA A 26 -36.19 15.44 -44.58
C ALA A 26 -36.22 16.18 -45.92
N THR A 27 -36.86 17.33 -45.95
CA THR A 27 -36.78 18.23 -47.10
C THR A 27 -35.35 18.80 -47.22
N PRO A 28 -34.90 19.26 -48.41
CA PRO A 28 -33.63 19.96 -48.54
C PRO A 28 -33.48 21.12 -47.54
N GLU A 29 -34.60 21.76 -47.18
CA GLU A 29 -34.69 22.83 -46.17
C GLU A 29 -34.37 22.34 -44.75
N ASP A 30 -34.80 21.13 -44.39
CA ASP A 30 -34.50 20.52 -43.08
C ASP A 30 -33.01 20.16 -42.95
N LEU A 31 -32.39 19.75 -44.06
CA LEU A 31 -30.96 19.44 -44.10
C LEU A 31 -30.12 20.72 -43.95
N GLU A 32 -30.50 21.78 -44.66
CA GLU A 32 -29.87 23.10 -44.52
C GLU A 32 -30.04 23.66 -43.10
N ALA A 33 -31.21 23.47 -42.49
CA ALA A 33 -31.46 23.88 -41.11
C ALA A 33 -30.59 23.10 -40.11
N LEU A 34 -30.33 21.81 -40.36
CA LEU A 34 -29.45 20.99 -39.53
C LEU A 34 -27.98 21.43 -39.67
N VAL A 35 -27.51 21.66 -40.90
CA VAL A 35 -26.14 22.14 -41.15
C VAL A 35 -25.91 23.48 -40.46
N ARG A 36 -26.84 24.44 -40.59
CA ARG A 36 -26.77 25.73 -39.90
C ARG A 36 -26.75 25.58 -38.37
N ARG A 37 -27.52 24.63 -37.81
CA ARG A 37 -27.52 24.36 -36.37
C ARG A 37 -26.20 23.76 -35.90
N LEU A 38 -25.58 22.89 -36.70
CA LEU A 38 -24.29 22.29 -36.40
C LEU A 38 -23.17 23.33 -36.49
N GLU A 39 -23.18 24.18 -37.52
CA GLU A 39 -22.26 25.31 -37.67
C GLU A 39 -22.38 26.29 -36.49
N GLN A 40 -23.61 26.62 -36.06
CA GLN A 40 -23.82 27.44 -34.86
C GLN A 40 -23.28 26.76 -33.59
N ARG A 41 -23.44 25.44 -33.45
CA ARG A 41 -22.94 24.71 -32.28
C ARG A 41 -21.41 24.69 -32.25
N ILE A 42 -20.76 24.48 -33.40
CA ILE A 42 -19.30 24.52 -33.54
C ILE A 42 -18.79 25.92 -33.20
N ALA A 43 -19.38 26.97 -33.78
CA ALA A 43 -18.98 28.35 -33.49
C ALA A 43 -19.11 28.70 -31.99
N ASN A 44 -20.15 28.21 -31.33
CA ASN A 44 -20.35 28.42 -29.90
C ASN A 44 -19.36 27.61 -29.04
N GLN A 45 -18.99 26.41 -29.48
CA GLN A 45 -17.95 25.61 -28.85
C GLN A 45 -16.57 26.26 -29.00
N ASP A 46 -16.24 26.79 -30.17
CA ASP A 46 -14.97 27.48 -30.42
C ASP A 46 -14.84 28.75 -29.56
N GLN A 47 -15.91 29.52 -29.40
CA GLN A 47 -15.94 30.65 -28.46
C GLN A 47 -15.75 30.23 -27.01
N ARG A 48 -16.36 29.11 -26.59
CA ARG A 48 -16.20 28.56 -25.24
C ARG A 48 -14.77 28.10 -24.99
N ILE A 49 -14.15 27.45 -25.97
CA ILE A 49 -12.75 26.98 -25.90
C ILE A 49 -11.82 28.19 -25.83
N ALA A 50 -12.04 29.23 -26.62
CA ALA A 50 -11.26 30.46 -26.58
C ALA A 50 -11.35 31.15 -25.20
N GLN A 51 -12.55 31.27 -24.63
CA GLN A 51 -12.74 31.83 -23.28
C GLN A 51 -12.12 30.98 -22.17
N LEU A 52 -12.14 29.66 -22.30
CA LEU A 52 -11.48 28.75 -21.35
C LEU A 52 -9.96 28.84 -21.46
N HIS A 53 -9.42 28.92 -22.68
CA HIS A 53 -8.01 29.18 -22.92
C HIS A 53 -7.58 30.51 -22.31
N GLU A 54 -8.35 31.58 -22.51
CA GLU A 54 -8.09 32.90 -21.93
C GLU A 54 -8.09 32.88 -20.39
N LYS A 55 -9.05 32.18 -19.76
CA LYS A 55 -9.10 32.01 -18.29
C LYS A 55 -7.97 31.15 -17.72
N VAL A 56 -7.44 30.22 -18.51
CA VAL A 56 -6.31 29.35 -18.12
C VAL A 56 -4.96 29.99 -18.44
N SER A 57 -4.92 30.89 -19.44
CA SER A 57 -3.76 31.68 -19.85
C SER A 57 -3.66 33.04 -19.17
N ASP A 58 -4.58 33.36 -18.26
CA ASP A 58 -4.49 34.57 -17.45
C ASP A 58 -3.26 34.45 -16.55
N ASP A 59 -2.14 35.00 -17.01
CA ASP A 59 -0.85 34.96 -16.33
C ASP A 59 -0.95 35.51 -14.89
N ASN A 60 -1.96 36.35 -14.61
CA ASN A 60 -2.32 36.81 -13.27
C ASN A 60 -2.64 35.67 -12.28
N LEU A 61 -3.26 34.56 -12.72
CA LEU A 61 -3.54 33.39 -11.88
C LEU A 61 -2.29 32.55 -11.60
N ARG A 62 -1.35 32.54 -12.55
CA ARG A 62 -0.04 31.87 -12.39
C ARG A 62 0.88 32.70 -11.52
N GLU A 63 0.95 34.00 -11.74
CA GLU A 63 1.72 34.95 -10.92
C GLU A 63 1.14 35.02 -9.51
N ALA A 64 -0.18 35.16 -9.32
CA ALA A 64 -0.80 35.14 -8.00
C ALA A 64 -0.54 33.81 -7.26
N ARG A 65 -0.62 32.66 -7.95
CA ARG A 65 -0.28 31.35 -7.36
C ARG A 65 1.20 31.24 -7.04
N GLN A 66 2.09 31.74 -7.91
CA GLN A 66 3.53 31.72 -7.68
C GLN A 66 3.92 32.66 -6.53
N ASP A 67 3.28 33.82 -6.41
CA ASP A 67 3.50 34.78 -5.34
C ASP A 67 2.95 34.28 -4.01
N GLU A 68 1.82 33.57 -4.03
CA GLU A 68 1.28 32.88 -2.86
C GLU A 68 2.19 31.72 -2.43
N ILE A 69 2.68 30.90 -3.37
CA ILE A 69 3.68 29.86 -3.10
C ILE A 69 5.00 30.47 -2.59
N ARG A 70 5.49 31.56 -3.18
CA ARG A 70 6.70 32.26 -2.72
C ARG A 70 6.50 32.87 -1.34
N LYS A 71 5.31 33.41 -1.05
CA LYS A 71 4.96 33.94 0.27
C LYS A 71 4.97 32.81 1.30
N ILE A 72 4.34 31.67 1.00
CA ILE A 72 4.39 30.46 1.83
C ILE A 72 5.84 29.99 2.03
N LEU A 73 6.65 29.93 0.97
CA LEU A 73 8.07 29.55 1.07
C LEU A 73 8.91 30.54 1.89
N LYS A 74 8.60 31.84 1.80
CA LYS A 74 9.27 32.89 2.56
C LYS A 74 8.86 32.88 4.03
N GLU A 75 7.58 32.62 4.32
CA GLU A 75 7.06 32.39 5.68
C GLU A 75 7.69 31.12 6.27
N MET A 76 7.71 30.01 5.54
CA MET A 76 8.41 28.78 5.95
C MET A 76 9.90 29.00 6.18
N ASN A 77 10.60 29.72 5.30
CA ASN A 77 12.02 30.03 5.47
C ASN A 77 12.29 31.01 6.62
N ALA A 78 11.37 31.94 6.90
CA ALA A 78 11.47 32.82 8.06
C ALA A 78 11.25 32.05 9.38
N GLU A 79 10.35 31.07 9.39
CA GLU A 79 10.18 30.12 10.50
C GLU A 79 11.41 29.22 10.68
N MET A 80 12.06 28.79 9.58
CA MET A 80 13.26 27.95 9.64
C MET A 80 14.58 28.72 9.85
N GLY A 81 14.59 30.03 9.59
CA GLY A 81 15.78 30.88 9.57
C GLY A 81 16.22 31.43 10.92
N GLN A 82 15.42 31.28 11.98
CA GLN A 82 15.79 31.69 13.34
C GLN A 82 16.14 30.47 14.21
N GLY A 83 17.41 30.08 14.18
CA GLY A 83 18.10 29.44 15.30
C GLY A 83 17.40 28.27 16.01
N GLY A 84 17.42 27.08 15.40
CA GLY A 84 17.45 25.81 16.13
C GLY A 84 16.12 25.21 16.61
N ALA A 85 14.98 25.89 16.47
CA ALA A 85 13.68 25.32 16.80
C ALA A 85 12.92 24.90 15.52
N MET A 86 12.50 23.64 15.44
CA MET A 86 11.63 23.15 14.37
C MET A 86 10.32 23.95 14.35
N PRO A 87 9.78 24.31 13.17
CA PRO A 87 8.48 24.99 13.07
C PRO A 87 7.39 24.15 13.74
N ALA A 88 6.32 24.79 14.23
CA ALA A 88 5.29 24.12 15.04
C ALA A 88 4.69 22.87 14.37
N TRP A 89 4.55 22.87 13.04
CA TRP A 89 4.05 21.72 12.28
C TRP A 89 5.05 20.56 12.17
N ALA A 90 6.35 20.82 12.32
CA ALA A 90 7.43 19.86 12.28
C ALA A 90 7.83 19.38 13.69
N GLN A 91 7.26 19.95 14.75
CA GLN A 91 7.42 19.41 16.10
C GLN A 91 6.96 17.95 16.12
N ASP A 92 7.73 17.12 16.82
CA ASP A 92 7.54 15.67 16.88
C ASP A 92 7.48 14.97 15.50
N LEU A 93 8.02 15.57 14.44
CA LEU A 93 8.24 14.89 13.17
C LEU A 93 9.66 14.30 13.16
N LYS A 94 9.77 12.99 12.95
CA LYS A 94 11.05 12.29 12.81
C LYS A 94 11.14 11.59 11.48
N PHE A 95 12.13 11.98 10.68
CA PHE A 95 12.50 11.25 9.48
C PHE A 95 13.47 10.12 9.81
N PHE A 96 13.38 9.02 9.07
CA PHE A 96 14.27 7.88 9.21
C PHE A 96 14.42 7.17 7.86
N GLY A 97 15.46 6.36 7.73
CA GLY A 97 15.69 5.59 6.51
C GLY A 97 16.91 4.71 6.62
N ASP A 98 17.03 3.77 5.68
CA ASP A 98 18.21 2.92 5.52
C ASP A 98 18.58 2.76 4.05
N PHE A 99 19.88 2.71 3.79
CA PHE A 99 20.43 2.33 2.49
C PHE A 99 21.37 1.15 2.68
N ARG A 100 21.20 0.12 1.85
CA ARG A 100 22.05 -1.07 1.88
C ARG A 100 22.53 -1.41 0.48
N LEU A 101 23.80 -1.73 0.34
CA LEU A 101 24.35 -2.44 -0.81
C LEU A 101 24.63 -3.89 -0.42
N ARG A 102 24.32 -4.82 -1.32
CA ARG A 102 24.54 -6.25 -1.12
C ARG A 102 25.06 -6.88 -2.41
N TYR A 103 26.05 -7.73 -2.30
CA TYR A 103 26.40 -8.68 -3.34
C TYR A 103 25.85 -10.06 -2.98
N HIS A 104 25.26 -10.76 -3.95
CA HIS A 104 24.54 -12.02 -3.74
C HIS A 104 24.94 -13.03 -4.83
N GLY A 105 25.44 -14.19 -4.41
CA GLY A 105 25.73 -15.32 -5.28
C GLY A 105 24.75 -16.47 -5.03
N ASP A 106 24.17 -17.01 -6.10
CA ASP A 106 23.39 -18.24 -6.10
C ASP A 106 24.22 -19.30 -6.85
N GLY A 107 24.57 -20.40 -6.18
CA GLY A 107 25.16 -21.58 -6.81
C GLY A 107 24.07 -22.59 -7.18
N PHE A 108 24.14 -23.20 -8.35
CA PHE A 108 23.18 -24.22 -8.78
C PHE A 108 23.89 -25.50 -9.20
N ASP A 109 23.49 -26.64 -8.62
CA ASP A 109 24.02 -27.97 -8.96
C ASP A 109 23.32 -28.63 -10.17
N ALA A 110 22.34 -27.96 -10.77
CA ALA A 110 21.60 -28.47 -11.92
C ALA A 110 22.32 -28.12 -13.23
N ALA A 111 22.46 -29.11 -14.14
CA ALA A 111 23.20 -28.97 -15.39
C ALA A 111 22.67 -27.88 -16.34
N ASP A 112 21.41 -27.47 -16.17
CA ASP A 112 20.71 -26.46 -16.97
C ASP A 112 20.72 -25.05 -16.34
N ARG A 113 21.22 -24.90 -15.11
CA ARG A 113 21.28 -23.61 -14.41
C ARG A 113 22.72 -23.19 -14.19
N LYS A 114 23.03 -21.95 -14.57
CA LYS A 114 24.34 -21.34 -14.28
C LYS A 114 24.29 -20.60 -12.96
N ASP A 115 25.40 -20.67 -12.23
CA ASP A 115 25.66 -19.82 -11.08
C ASP A 115 25.36 -18.36 -11.42
N ARG A 116 24.67 -17.69 -10.50
CA ARG A 116 24.19 -16.33 -10.68
C ARG A 116 24.82 -15.43 -9.65
N SER A 117 25.43 -14.34 -10.11
CA SER A 117 25.97 -13.28 -9.25
C SER A 117 25.23 -11.98 -9.50
N ARG A 118 24.76 -11.33 -8.42
CA ARG A 118 23.97 -10.09 -8.48
C ARG A 118 24.46 -9.10 -7.45
N ALA A 119 24.74 -7.88 -7.90
CA ALA A 119 24.71 -6.73 -7.01
C ALA A 119 23.24 -6.34 -6.76
N ARG A 120 22.94 -5.87 -5.56
CA ARG A 120 21.61 -5.42 -5.15
C ARG A 120 21.73 -4.20 -4.23
N PHE A 121 20.69 -3.38 -4.20
CA PHE A 121 20.55 -2.31 -3.23
C PHE A 121 19.18 -2.34 -2.55
N ARG A 122 19.08 -1.73 -1.38
CA ARG A 122 17.82 -1.42 -0.72
C ARG A 122 17.84 0.03 -0.30
N LEU A 123 16.76 0.74 -0.56
CA LEU A 123 16.52 2.10 -0.08
C LEU A 123 15.18 2.11 0.64
N ARG A 124 15.17 2.57 1.89
CA ARG A 124 13.94 2.84 2.64
C ARG A 124 14.01 4.23 3.23
N PHE A 125 12.90 4.94 3.15
CA PHE A 125 12.78 6.29 3.68
C PHE A 125 11.38 6.51 4.22
N GLY A 126 11.26 7.10 5.40
CA GLY A 126 9.99 7.30 6.05
C GLY A 126 10.01 8.42 7.07
N PHE A 127 8.84 8.68 7.63
CA PHE A 127 8.67 9.59 8.74
C PHE A 127 7.68 9.03 9.76
N LYS A 128 7.83 9.49 11.00
CA LYS A 128 6.86 9.32 12.08
C LYS A 128 6.50 10.68 12.63
N LYS A 129 5.21 10.90 12.88
CA LYS A 129 4.73 12.12 13.53
C LYS A 129 3.90 11.75 14.73
N TRP A 130 4.16 12.41 15.86
CA TRP A 130 3.34 12.28 17.05
C TRP A 130 2.39 13.47 17.22
N PHE A 131 1.20 13.18 17.74
CA PHE A 131 0.15 14.13 18.06
C PHE A 131 -0.39 13.85 19.46
N LEU A 132 -1.20 14.77 19.98
CA LEU A 132 -1.90 14.61 21.27
C LEU A 132 -0.95 14.21 22.42
N ASN A 133 0.16 14.94 22.56
CA ASN A 133 1.20 14.64 23.56
C ASN A 133 1.74 13.19 23.46
N LYS A 134 1.99 12.73 22.23
CA LYS A 134 2.50 11.38 21.91
C LYS A 134 1.53 10.22 22.11
N GLN A 135 0.24 10.50 22.33
CA GLN A 135 -0.78 9.46 22.33
C GLN A 135 -1.09 8.93 20.93
N MET A 136 -0.96 9.76 19.89
CA MET A 136 -1.15 9.33 18.50
C MET A 136 0.16 9.38 17.72
N GLU A 137 0.50 8.30 17.02
CA GLU A 137 1.63 8.20 16.11
C GLU A 137 1.10 7.88 14.71
N VAL A 138 1.48 8.67 13.71
CA VAL A 138 1.28 8.33 12.29
C VAL A 138 2.64 8.00 11.69
N GLY A 139 2.73 6.87 11.01
CA GLY A 139 3.96 6.39 10.37
C GLY A 139 3.76 6.17 8.88
N PHE A 140 4.73 6.62 8.08
CA PHE A 140 4.80 6.37 6.65
C PHE A 140 6.22 5.96 6.26
N ARG A 141 6.34 4.98 5.36
CA ARG A 141 7.64 4.52 4.83
C ARG A 141 7.47 4.09 3.39
N LEU A 142 8.38 4.54 2.54
CA LEU A 142 8.61 4.02 1.21
C LEU A 142 9.80 3.06 1.22
N ALA A 143 9.73 2.06 0.36
CA ALA A 143 10.84 1.14 0.12
C ALA A 143 11.05 0.88 -1.37
N SER A 144 12.30 0.73 -1.78
CA SER A 144 12.63 0.06 -3.03
C SER A 144 12.16 -1.39 -2.95
N GLY A 145 11.83 -2.01 -4.08
CA GLY A 145 11.36 -3.40 -4.07
C GLY A 145 11.13 -3.88 -5.49
N HIS A 146 11.38 -5.16 -5.73
CA HIS A 146 11.21 -5.73 -7.07
C HIS A 146 9.77 -6.19 -7.17
N GLN A 147 9.19 -6.04 -8.34
CA GLN A 147 7.91 -6.67 -8.61
C GLN A 147 8.14 -8.17 -8.58
N ASP A 148 7.39 -8.89 -7.76
CA ASP A 148 7.45 -10.35 -7.81
C ASP A 148 6.65 -10.83 -9.02
N SER A 149 7.08 -11.90 -9.69
CA SER A 149 6.31 -12.46 -10.83
C SER A 149 4.96 -13.00 -10.40
N ASP A 150 4.82 -13.26 -9.10
CA ASP A 150 3.63 -13.89 -8.52
C ASP A 150 2.58 -12.85 -8.08
N TYR A 151 2.96 -11.57 -8.02
CA TYR A 151 2.06 -10.46 -7.70
C TYR A 151 2.04 -9.43 -8.86
N ASP A 152 0.96 -9.47 -9.64
CA ASP A 152 0.77 -8.60 -10.81
C ASP A 152 0.80 -7.11 -10.43
N GLY A 153 1.93 -6.45 -10.71
CA GLY A 153 2.10 -5.01 -10.50
C GLY A 153 2.42 -4.59 -9.07
N GLU A 154 2.69 -5.53 -8.15
CA GLU A 154 2.95 -5.24 -6.73
C GLU A 154 4.37 -5.62 -6.30
N GLY A 155 4.88 -4.97 -5.26
CA GLY A 155 6.22 -5.23 -4.73
C GLY A 155 6.27 -6.51 -3.88
N ALA A 156 7.37 -7.24 -3.97
CA ALA A 156 7.60 -8.45 -3.16
C ALA A 156 7.48 -8.15 -1.64
N PRO A 157 6.56 -8.81 -0.92
CA PRO A 157 6.26 -8.48 0.48
C PRO A 157 7.39 -8.86 1.45
N THR A 158 8.26 -9.79 1.07
CA THR A 158 9.35 -10.34 1.89
C THR A 158 10.71 -9.70 1.60
N SER A 159 10.82 -8.78 0.63
CA SER A 159 12.12 -8.18 0.31
C SER A 159 12.02 -6.84 -0.41
N ALA A 160 12.61 -5.82 0.22
CA ALA A 160 12.82 -4.50 -0.37
C ALA A 160 14.11 -4.37 -1.24
N ASN A 161 14.73 -5.49 -1.64
CA ASN A 161 15.98 -5.46 -2.42
C ASN A 161 15.74 -5.33 -3.93
N GLN A 162 16.40 -4.35 -4.54
CA GLN A 162 16.51 -4.15 -5.99
C GLN A 162 17.79 -4.70 -6.54
N SER A 163 17.73 -5.36 -7.70
CA SER A 163 18.91 -5.85 -8.42
C SER A 163 19.36 -4.82 -9.46
N PHE A 164 20.67 -4.73 -9.70
CA PHE A 164 21.21 -3.94 -10.81
C PHE A 164 21.05 -4.73 -12.12
N ASP A 165 19.86 -4.64 -12.71
CA ASP A 165 19.48 -5.41 -13.89
C ASP A 165 18.57 -4.61 -14.82
N THR A 166 17.93 -5.32 -15.77
CA THR A 166 16.85 -4.79 -16.62
C THR A 166 17.30 -3.57 -17.42
N GLY A 167 18.51 -3.62 -17.99
CA GLY A 167 18.99 -2.68 -19.01
C GLY A 167 18.96 -1.20 -18.61
N PHE A 168 19.28 -0.87 -17.36
CA PHE A 168 19.26 0.50 -16.83
C PHE A 168 17.86 1.14 -16.71
N SER A 169 16.80 0.33 -16.72
CA SER A 169 15.46 0.79 -16.38
C SER A 169 15.40 1.44 -15.00
N GLN A 170 14.47 2.40 -14.86
CA GLN A 170 14.09 2.96 -13.58
C GLN A 170 13.56 1.86 -12.65
N LYS A 171 13.74 2.05 -11.34
CA LYS A 171 13.35 1.09 -10.31
C LYS A 171 12.17 1.63 -9.51
N ASN A 172 11.25 0.75 -9.11
CA ASN A 172 10.02 1.12 -8.42
C ASN A 172 10.25 1.44 -6.93
N LEU A 173 9.35 2.26 -6.38
CA LEU A 173 9.19 2.52 -4.95
C LEU A 173 7.78 2.10 -4.53
N TRP A 174 7.68 1.44 -3.39
CA TRP A 174 6.45 0.89 -2.84
C TRP A 174 6.11 1.53 -1.51
N ILE A 175 4.82 1.55 -1.17
CA ILE A 175 4.36 1.90 0.18
C ILE A 175 4.64 0.71 1.10
N ASP A 176 5.60 0.91 1.99
CA ASP A 176 6.05 -0.12 2.92
C ASP A 176 5.29 0.01 4.25
N TRP A 177 5.17 1.24 4.79
CA TRP A 177 4.31 1.55 5.94
C TRP A 177 3.35 2.69 5.62
N ALA A 178 2.12 2.57 6.11
CA ALA A 178 1.11 3.61 6.15
C ALA A 178 0.14 3.28 7.29
N TYR A 179 0.42 3.77 8.49
CA TYR A 179 -0.35 3.38 9.68
C TYR A 179 -0.60 4.55 10.64
N ALA A 180 -1.61 4.35 11.50
CA ALA A 180 -1.84 5.14 12.70
C ALA A 180 -1.81 4.22 13.93
N ARG A 181 -1.20 4.71 15.02
CA ARG A 181 -1.13 4.04 16.32
C ARG A 181 -1.65 4.98 17.40
N TYR A 182 -2.45 4.44 18.31
CA TYR A 182 -3.00 5.15 19.45
C TYR A 182 -2.63 4.45 20.76
N THR A 183 -1.99 5.19 21.65
CA THR A 183 -1.57 4.77 23.00
C THR A 183 -2.13 5.80 23.99
N PRO A 184 -3.37 5.60 24.49
CA PRO A 184 -4.04 6.57 25.34
C PRO A 184 -3.40 6.74 26.71
N ASP A 185 -3.34 7.98 27.19
CA ASP A 185 -2.86 8.28 28.55
C ASP A 185 -3.86 7.83 29.63
N TRP A 186 -5.17 7.79 29.29
CA TRP A 186 -6.25 7.38 30.19
C TRP A 186 -6.27 5.87 30.45
N LEU A 187 -5.65 5.06 29.59
CA LEU A 187 -5.51 3.61 29.75
C LEU A 187 -4.06 3.21 29.50
N LYS A 188 -3.21 3.47 30.49
CA LYS A 188 -1.79 3.16 30.45
C LYS A 188 -1.56 1.69 30.12
N GLY A 189 -0.73 1.43 29.11
CA GLY A 189 -0.40 0.08 28.65
C GLY A 189 -1.23 -0.41 27.48
N PHE A 190 -2.34 0.24 27.14
CA PHE A 190 -3.09 -0.06 25.92
C PHE A 190 -2.43 0.57 24.70
N THR A 191 -2.35 -0.18 23.61
CA THR A 191 -1.92 0.33 22.29
C THR A 191 -2.76 -0.34 21.22
N VAL A 192 -3.22 0.46 20.26
CA VAL A 192 -3.85 -0.07 19.04
C VAL A 192 -3.16 0.54 17.83
N VAL A 193 -2.93 -0.27 16.80
CA VAL A 193 -2.38 0.16 15.53
C VAL A 193 -3.26 -0.35 14.40
N GLY A 194 -3.41 0.45 13.34
CA GLY A 194 -4.15 0.08 12.14
C GLY A 194 -3.53 0.67 10.87
N GLY A 195 -3.75 -0.01 9.74
CA GLY A 195 -3.14 0.31 8.44
C GLY A 195 -2.07 -0.72 8.06
N LYS A 196 -1.05 -0.28 7.30
CA LYS A 196 0.13 -1.09 6.94
C LYS A 196 1.28 -0.79 7.88
N PHE A 197 1.62 -1.70 8.79
CA PHE A 197 2.53 -1.43 9.90
C PHE A 197 3.61 -2.50 10.07
N PRO A 198 4.75 -2.18 10.71
CA PRO A 198 5.68 -3.21 11.14
C PRO A 198 5.01 -4.11 12.17
N ILE A 199 5.33 -5.41 12.13
CA ILE A 199 4.77 -6.41 13.04
C ILE A 199 4.90 -5.93 14.51
N PRO A 200 3.76 -5.66 15.20
CA PRO A 200 3.74 -5.08 16.54
C PRO A 200 3.80 -6.14 17.66
N TRP A 201 3.87 -7.42 17.32
CA TRP A 201 3.95 -8.54 18.25
C TRP A 201 5.32 -9.22 18.19
N VAL A 202 5.65 -10.02 19.20
CA VAL A 202 6.90 -10.81 19.21
C VAL A 202 6.81 -11.90 18.13
N LYS A 203 7.86 -12.08 17.34
CA LYS A 203 7.88 -13.04 16.21
C LYS A 203 9.23 -13.73 16.10
N THR A 204 9.26 -14.91 15.51
CA THR A 204 10.49 -15.51 14.95
C THR A 204 10.61 -15.24 13.45
N ASP A 205 11.83 -15.31 12.94
CA ASP A 205 12.08 -15.24 11.48
C ASP A 205 11.67 -16.53 10.75
N VAL A 206 11.33 -17.59 11.50
CA VAL A 206 10.78 -18.84 10.93
C VAL A 206 9.35 -18.63 10.46
N ILE A 207 8.53 -17.90 11.24
CA ILE A 207 7.13 -17.64 10.90
C ILE A 207 6.99 -16.38 10.05
N TRP A 208 7.72 -15.31 10.39
CA TRP A 208 7.59 -14.01 9.74
C TRP A 208 8.93 -13.45 9.33
N ASP A 209 9.13 -13.23 8.02
CA ASP A 209 10.27 -12.44 7.56
C ASP A 209 10.23 -11.03 8.17
N SER A 210 11.39 -10.56 8.62
CA SER A 210 11.62 -9.22 9.14
C SER A 210 11.21 -8.07 8.20
N ASP A 211 11.15 -8.32 6.88
CA ASP A 211 10.76 -7.31 5.89
C ASP A 211 9.24 -7.28 5.62
N VAL A 212 8.45 -8.21 6.18
CA VAL A 212 6.98 -8.25 6.00
C VAL A 212 6.27 -7.17 6.83
N THR A 213 5.29 -6.52 6.20
CA THR A 213 4.47 -5.47 6.80
C THR A 213 2.97 -5.76 6.60
N PRO A 214 2.32 -6.38 7.59
CA PRO A 214 0.90 -6.72 7.51
C PRO A 214 0.01 -5.49 7.39
N GLU A 215 -1.18 -5.71 6.84
CA GLU A 215 -2.24 -4.72 6.70
C GLU A 215 -3.43 -5.14 7.55
N GLY A 216 -3.95 -4.25 8.39
CA GLY A 216 -5.09 -4.58 9.24
C GLY A 216 -5.13 -3.75 10.51
N PHE A 217 -5.35 -4.41 11.65
CA PHE A 217 -5.23 -3.79 12.97
C PHE A 217 -4.73 -4.77 14.03
N TYR A 218 -4.07 -4.24 15.06
CA TYR A 218 -3.63 -4.99 16.23
C TYR A 218 -3.76 -4.14 17.49
N GLY A 219 -4.40 -4.70 18.52
CA GLY A 219 -4.52 -4.12 19.85
C GLY A 219 -3.75 -4.94 20.87
N SER A 220 -3.03 -4.27 21.77
CA SER A 220 -2.33 -4.91 22.88
C SER A 220 -2.50 -4.14 24.18
N TYR A 221 -2.37 -4.87 25.28
CA TYR A 221 -2.37 -4.33 26.62
C TYR A 221 -1.20 -4.90 27.42
N THR A 222 -0.32 -4.00 27.84
CA THR A 222 0.88 -4.31 28.62
C THR A 222 0.71 -3.86 30.07
N ARG A 223 0.98 -4.75 31.02
CA ARG A 223 0.89 -4.44 32.45
C ARG A 223 1.99 -5.14 33.25
N LYS A 224 2.58 -4.41 34.20
CA LYS A 224 3.44 -5.00 35.24
C LYS A 224 2.60 -5.81 36.24
N ILE A 225 2.96 -7.07 36.45
CA ILE A 225 2.24 -7.96 37.37
C ILE A 225 2.50 -7.46 38.81
N PRO A 226 1.44 -7.16 39.59
CA PRO A 226 1.58 -6.67 40.96
C PRO A 226 2.44 -7.59 41.82
N GLY A 227 3.38 -7.02 42.57
CA GLY A 227 4.28 -7.78 43.45
C GLY A 227 5.46 -8.45 42.75
N THR A 228 5.66 -8.22 41.44
CA THR A 228 6.80 -8.77 40.69
C THR A 228 7.43 -7.72 39.77
N GLU A 229 8.61 -8.01 39.24
CA GLU A 229 9.23 -7.23 38.15
C GLU A 229 8.78 -7.71 36.75
N VAL A 230 7.84 -8.65 36.68
CA VAL A 230 7.38 -9.23 35.41
C VAL A 230 6.41 -8.27 34.73
N THR A 231 6.61 -8.07 33.43
CA THR A 231 5.68 -7.33 32.56
C THR A 231 5.00 -8.32 31.62
N ALA A 232 3.68 -8.40 31.69
CA ALA A 232 2.87 -9.22 30.80
C ALA A 232 2.23 -8.37 29.71
N THR A 233 2.13 -8.91 28.50
CA THR A 233 1.44 -8.29 27.37
C THR A 233 0.48 -9.29 26.76
N GLY A 234 -0.78 -8.91 26.60
CA GLY A 234 -1.74 -9.65 25.78
C GLY A 234 -2.11 -8.82 24.57
N GLY A 235 -2.31 -9.43 23.42
CA GLY A 235 -2.74 -8.72 22.22
C GLY A 235 -3.50 -9.60 21.24
N VAL A 236 -4.33 -8.94 20.44
CA VAL A 236 -5.15 -9.54 19.41
C VAL A 236 -5.20 -8.62 18.20
N GLY A 237 -5.20 -9.18 17.00
CA GLY A 237 -5.38 -8.42 15.78
C GLY A 237 -6.02 -9.24 14.66
N TYR A 238 -6.39 -8.52 13.62
CA TYR A 238 -6.85 -9.08 12.37
C TYR A 238 -6.09 -8.40 11.24
N MET A 239 -5.51 -9.21 10.37
CA MET A 239 -4.82 -8.77 9.16
C MET A 239 -5.66 -9.15 7.96
N VAL A 240 -5.77 -8.23 7.02
CA VAL A 240 -6.27 -8.50 5.68
C VAL A 240 -5.14 -9.13 4.89
N VAL A 241 -5.36 -10.34 4.37
CA VAL A 241 -4.38 -11.05 3.55
C VAL A 241 -4.66 -10.75 2.09
N GLU A 242 -5.90 -10.94 1.65
CA GLU A 242 -6.30 -10.63 0.27
C GLU A 242 -7.80 -10.37 0.15
N GLU A 243 -8.21 -9.41 -0.69
CA GLU A 243 -9.61 -9.19 -1.03
C GLU A 243 -10.04 -10.07 -2.20
N ALA A 244 -11.19 -10.75 -2.10
CA ALA A 244 -11.74 -11.53 -3.20
C ALA A 244 -12.78 -10.72 -3.98
N ALA A 245 -12.67 -10.70 -5.32
CA ALA A 245 -13.65 -10.03 -6.20
C ALA A 245 -15.06 -10.68 -6.15
N ALA A 246 -15.15 -11.95 -5.74
CA ALA A 246 -16.40 -12.65 -5.41
C ALA A 246 -16.12 -13.72 -4.35
N GLY A 247 -16.92 -13.77 -3.28
CA GLY A 247 -16.72 -14.68 -2.14
C GLY A 247 -16.26 -13.97 -0.87
N HIS A 248 -15.75 -14.72 0.11
CA HIS A 248 -15.12 -14.17 1.31
C HIS A 248 -13.63 -13.92 1.04
N GLY A 249 -13.15 -12.71 1.36
CA GLY A 249 -11.71 -12.40 1.34
C GLY A 249 -10.95 -13.16 2.42
N SER A 250 -9.63 -13.25 2.27
CA SER A 250 -8.77 -13.95 3.23
C SER A 250 -8.29 -13.01 4.33
N GLY A 251 -8.33 -13.52 5.56
CA GLY A 251 -7.87 -12.81 6.74
C GLY A 251 -6.99 -13.68 7.63
N LEU A 252 -6.29 -13.02 8.54
CA LEU A 252 -5.48 -13.66 9.56
C LEU A 252 -5.81 -13.07 10.92
N HIS A 253 -6.25 -13.90 11.85
CA HIS A 253 -6.36 -13.57 13.26
C HIS A 253 -5.04 -13.89 13.97
N VAL A 254 -4.55 -12.93 14.77
CA VAL A 254 -3.33 -13.09 15.56
C VAL A 254 -3.65 -12.90 17.03
N TYR A 255 -3.27 -13.86 17.86
CA TYR A 255 -3.41 -13.79 19.31
C TYR A 255 -2.04 -13.99 19.95
N GLN A 256 -1.64 -13.09 20.85
CA GLN A 256 -0.36 -13.21 21.54
C GLN A 256 -0.51 -12.98 23.04
N VAL A 257 0.20 -13.81 23.82
CA VAL A 257 0.49 -13.54 25.23
C VAL A 257 1.99 -13.63 25.42
N SER A 258 2.59 -12.63 26.06
CA SER A 258 4.01 -12.62 26.39
C SER A 258 4.27 -12.12 27.81
N ALA A 259 5.39 -12.56 28.38
CA ALA A 259 5.88 -12.13 29.69
C ALA A 259 7.37 -11.84 29.59
N THR A 260 7.79 -10.67 30.07
CA THR A 260 9.20 -10.28 30.18
C THR A 260 9.58 -10.10 31.63
N SER A 261 10.64 -10.76 32.08
CA SER A 261 11.20 -10.63 33.43
C SER A 261 12.67 -10.20 33.36
N PRO A 262 13.10 -9.21 34.15
CA PRO A 262 14.52 -8.98 34.34
C PRO A 262 15.15 -10.17 35.10
N ILE A 263 16.41 -10.44 34.81
CA ILE A 263 17.24 -11.43 35.50
C ILE A 263 18.57 -10.78 35.93
N PRO A 264 19.25 -11.31 36.96
CA PRO A 264 20.51 -10.75 37.45
C PRO A 264 21.56 -10.58 36.34
N GLY A 265 22.39 -9.54 36.46
CA GLY A 265 23.40 -9.19 35.44
C GLY A 265 22.86 -8.31 34.31
N GLY A 266 21.66 -7.73 34.47
CA GLY A 266 21.07 -6.79 33.50
C GLY A 266 20.45 -7.47 32.27
N LEU A 267 20.37 -8.79 32.28
CA LEU A 267 19.71 -9.58 31.25
C LEU A 267 18.18 -9.55 31.42
N LYS A 268 17.45 -9.90 30.37
CA LYS A 268 15.99 -10.05 30.38
C LYS A 268 15.63 -11.38 29.77
N TYR A 269 14.66 -12.06 30.36
CA TYR A 269 14.02 -13.24 29.82
C TYR A 269 12.66 -12.85 29.28
N LEU A 270 12.36 -13.22 28.03
CA LEU A 270 11.08 -13.02 27.38
C LEU A 270 10.53 -14.39 27.01
N VAL A 271 9.28 -14.64 27.36
CA VAL A 271 8.50 -15.76 26.85
C VAL A 271 7.31 -15.21 26.08
N ALA A 272 7.05 -15.71 24.89
CA ALA A 272 5.87 -15.36 24.11
C ALA A 272 5.24 -16.59 23.48
N LEU A 273 3.91 -16.66 23.56
CA LEU A 273 3.09 -17.62 22.85
C LEU A 273 2.22 -16.85 21.86
N THR A 274 2.34 -17.17 20.57
CA THR A 274 1.56 -16.55 19.50
C THR A 274 0.80 -17.61 18.73
N TYR A 275 -0.47 -17.37 18.49
CA TYR A 275 -1.36 -18.22 17.72
C TYR A 275 -1.85 -17.46 16.48
N TYR A 276 -1.72 -18.11 15.33
CA TYR A 276 -2.13 -17.58 14.03
C TYR A 276 -3.25 -18.45 13.46
N ASP A 277 -4.37 -17.82 13.16
CA ASP A 277 -5.59 -18.47 12.65
C ASP A 277 -5.97 -17.84 11.31
N TYR A 278 -5.79 -18.59 10.23
CA TYR A 278 -6.02 -18.14 8.86
C TYR A 278 -7.44 -18.47 8.42
N ASP A 279 -8.13 -17.47 7.89
CA ASP A 279 -9.48 -17.59 7.39
C ASP A 279 -9.52 -17.52 5.86
N HIS A 280 -10.24 -18.46 5.25
CA HIS A 280 -10.54 -18.54 3.80
C HIS A 280 -9.32 -18.32 2.88
N ILE A 281 -8.13 -18.84 3.24
CA ILE A 281 -6.90 -18.71 2.43
C ILE A 281 -7.03 -19.46 1.09
N GLU A 282 -7.87 -20.50 1.04
CA GLU A 282 -8.16 -21.33 -0.13
C GLU A 282 -8.75 -20.58 -1.32
N ASN A 283 -9.42 -19.45 -1.10
CA ASN A 283 -10.07 -18.72 -2.19
C ASN A 283 -9.06 -17.97 -3.07
N ASN A 284 -7.85 -17.69 -2.57
CA ASN A 284 -6.86 -16.86 -3.25
C ASN A 284 -5.40 -17.35 -3.15
N PHE A 285 -5.10 -18.49 -2.51
CA PHE A 285 -3.74 -19.04 -2.53
C PHE A 285 -3.35 -19.50 -3.94
N ARG A 286 -2.58 -18.66 -4.66
CA ARG A 286 -1.73 -19.13 -5.76
C ARG A 286 -0.50 -19.76 -5.12
N GLU A 287 -0.47 -21.09 -5.18
CA GLU A 287 0.65 -22.00 -4.93
C GLU A 287 1.92 -21.31 -4.38
N ALA A 288 2.14 -21.40 -3.06
CA ALA A 288 3.52 -21.30 -2.59
C ALA A 288 4.22 -22.58 -3.06
N ASP A 289 5.07 -22.47 -4.09
CA ASP A 289 6.02 -23.51 -4.46
C ASP A 289 7.03 -23.67 -3.31
N GLY A 290 6.60 -24.38 -2.27
CA GLY A 290 7.49 -24.98 -1.31
C GLY A 290 8.40 -25.98 -2.01
N ASN A 291 9.51 -26.31 -1.37
CA ASN A 291 10.43 -27.32 -1.90
C ASN A 291 9.80 -28.72 -1.76
N HIS A 292 8.87 -29.08 -2.65
CA HIS A 292 8.17 -30.36 -2.63
C HIS A 292 9.03 -31.42 -3.31
N LEU A 293 9.40 -32.47 -2.57
CA LEU A 293 10.00 -33.66 -3.17
C LEU A 293 8.98 -34.51 -3.93
N VAL A 294 7.68 -34.40 -3.63
CA VAL A 294 6.57 -35.01 -4.38
C VAL A 294 5.26 -34.26 -4.07
N GLY A 295 4.72 -33.52 -5.05
CA GLY A 295 3.29 -33.30 -5.33
C GLY A 295 2.25 -33.03 -4.22
N GLY A 296 2.63 -32.52 -3.04
CA GLY A 296 1.68 -32.17 -1.97
C GLY A 296 1.81 -30.71 -1.58
N VAL A 297 0.88 -29.87 -2.05
CA VAL A 297 0.76 -28.47 -1.63
C VAL A 297 0.16 -28.47 -0.22
N LEU A 298 0.95 -28.07 0.77
CA LEU A 298 0.49 -27.91 2.14
C LEU A 298 0.08 -26.44 2.33
N GLN A 299 -1.19 -26.19 2.64
CA GLN A 299 -1.73 -24.83 2.73
C GLN A 299 -1.48 -24.26 4.14
N ALA A 300 -1.22 -22.95 4.27
CA ALA A 300 -0.97 -22.34 5.59
C ALA A 300 -2.16 -22.49 6.56
N GLN A 301 -3.38 -22.65 6.04
CA GLN A 301 -4.60 -22.93 6.83
C GLN A 301 -4.72 -24.39 7.31
N GLU A 302 -3.94 -25.33 6.76
CA GLU A 302 -3.90 -26.72 7.25
C GLU A 302 -3.10 -26.84 8.56
N PHE A 303 -2.46 -25.74 9.00
CA PHE A 303 -1.69 -25.68 10.23
C PHE A 303 -2.17 -24.56 11.13
N GLU A 304 -2.63 -24.94 12.31
CA GLU A 304 -2.61 -24.04 13.45
C GLU A 304 -1.16 -23.75 13.82
N THR A 305 -0.70 -22.52 13.58
CA THR A 305 0.70 -22.15 13.83
C THR A 305 0.84 -21.59 15.23
N ILE A 306 1.60 -22.29 16.06
CA ILE A 306 2.02 -21.84 17.39
C ILE A 306 3.49 -21.43 17.33
N ASP A 307 3.77 -20.15 17.62
CA ASP A 307 5.13 -19.63 17.77
C ASP A 307 5.42 -19.45 19.26
N LEU A 308 6.36 -20.25 19.78
CA LEU A 308 6.83 -20.18 21.17
C LEU A 308 8.27 -19.65 21.18
N ILE A 309 8.47 -18.56 21.89
CA ILE A 309 9.75 -17.84 22.04
C ILE A 309 10.08 -17.74 23.52
#